data_AF-A0A1I7EPE1-F1
#
_entry.id   AF-A0A1I7EPE1-F1
#
_cell.length_a   1.000
_cell.length_b   1.000
_cell.length_c   1.000
_cell.angle_alpha   90.00
_cell.angle_beta   90.00
_cell.angle_gamma   90.00
#
_symmetry.space_group_name_H-M   'P 1'
#
loop_
_entity.id
_entity.type
_entity.pdbx_description
1 polymer ?
#
loop_
_entity_poly.entity_id
_entity_poly.type
_entity_poly.pdbx_seq_one_letter_code
_entity_poly.pdbx_strand_id
1 'polypeptide(L)'
;MYPVEHYEWWRERRLEAGIAGAADPLPFAAVGENLTTCGLLETQLWVGDRILIGDVEFRVESPRNPCYKFNAVMGYVRAAKHMITSGYSGVYLSVSKTGFISAGSPIQVIPGRRQESINAVLDLRRSRARHEP
;
A
#
# COMPACT_ATOMS: atom_id res chain seq x y z
N MET A 1 -3.08 -4.77 1.62
CA MET A 1 -1.79 -5.32 1.20
C MET A 1 -0.84 -4.16 0.95
N TYR A 2 0.39 -4.23 1.42
CA TYR A 2 1.36 -3.15 1.31
C TYR A 2 2.77 -3.69 0.99
N PRO A 3 3.46 -3.16 -0.04
CA PRO A 3 4.81 -3.60 -0.39
C PRO A 3 5.85 -3.08 0.61
N VAL A 4 6.74 -3.96 1.10
CA VAL A 4 7.82 -3.60 2.03
C VAL A 4 8.84 -2.67 1.40
N GLU A 5 8.93 -2.63 0.07
CA GLU A 5 9.82 -1.77 -0.72
C GLU A 5 9.64 -0.28 -0.39
N HIS A 6 8.43 0.11 0.03
CA HIS A 6 8.15 1.50 0.38
C HIS A 6 8.54 1.87 1.82
N TYR A 7 8.94 0.91 2.65
CA TYR A 7 9.28 1.17 4.06
C TYR A 7 10.49 2.09 4.18
N GLU A 8 11.49 1.90 3.32
CA GLU A 8 12.68 2.74 3.32
C GLU A 8 12.31 4.20 3.04
N TRP A 9 11.43 4.43 2.07
CA TRP A 9 10.96 5.76 1.76
C TRP A 9 10.25 6.43 2.95
N TRP A 10 9.42 5.69 3.69
CA TRP A 10 8.78 6.22 4.90
C TRP A 10 9.79 6.48 6.03
N ARG A 11 10.80 5.63 6.18
CA ARG A 11 11.90 5.82 7.13
C ARG A 11 12.61 7.14 6.87
N GLU A 12 12.98 7.41 5.62
CA GLU A 12 13.58 8.69 5.21
C GLU A 12 12.68 9.89 5.53
N ARG A 13 11.38 9.83 5.22
CA ARG A 13 10.47 10.93 5.52
C ARG A 13 10.34 11.19 7.03
N ARG A 14 10.38 10.13 7.85
CA ARG A 14 10.40 10.24 9.32
C ARG A 14 11.70 10.86 9.82
N LEU A 15 12.84 10.52 9.21
CA LEU A 15 14.14 11.12 9.51
C LEU A 15 14.17 12.61 9.18
N GLU A 16 13.69 12.99 7.99
CA GLU A 16 13.57 14.40 7.56
C GLU A 16 12.63 15.21 8.45
N ALA A 17 11.58 14.58 8.97
CA ALA A 17 10.65 15.19 9.91
C ALA A 17 11.19 15.24 11.37
N GLY A 18 12.40 14.74 11.64
CA GLY A 18 13.02 14.77 12.96
C GLY A 18 12.37 13.84 13.99
N ILE A 19 11.72 12.75 13.55
CA ILE A 19 11.03 11.82 14.45
C ILE A 19 12.06 10.98 15.23
N ALA A 20 11.94 10.95 16.55
CA ALA A 20 12.80 10.10 17.39
C ALA A 20 12.64 8.62 17.01
N GLY A 21 13.76 7.90 16.93
CA GLY A 21 13.78 6.49 16.49
C GLY A 21 13.46 6.29 15.00
N ALA A 22 13.49 7.34 14.17
CA ALA A 22 13.28 7.20 12.73
C ALA A 22 14.42 6.50 11.99
N ALA A 23 15.60 6.37 12.60
CA ALA A 23 16.72 5.62 12.03
C ALA A 23 16.47 4.11 12.02
N ASP A 24 15.64 3.62 12.96
CA ASP A 24 15.30 2.21 13.05
C ASP A 24 14.41 1.78 11.87
N PRO A 25 14.58 0.55 11.35
CA PRO A 25 13.67 0.01 10.34
C PRO A 25 12.22 0.03 10.83
N LEU A 26 11.28 0.37 9.94
CA LEU A 26 9.86 0.26 10.26
C LEU A 26 9.49 -1.21 10.49
N PRO A 27 8.76 -1.52 11.58
CA PRO A 27 8.27 -2.88 11.80
C PRO A 27 7.21 -3.25 10.77
N PHE A 28 7.02 -4.55 10.52
CA PHE A 28 5.89 -5.01 9.72
C PHE A 28 4.55 -4.52 10.32
N ALA A 29 3.57 -4.26 9.46
CA ALA A 29 2.31 -3.60 9.80
C ALA A 29 2.43 -2.12 10.20
N ALA A 30 3.59 -1.46 10.02
CA ALA A 30 3.76 -0.04 10.33
C ALA A 30 2.81 0.90 9.55
N VAL A 31 2.26 0.47 8.41
CA VAL A 31 1.28 1.27 7.64
C VAL A 31 -0.17 0.88 8.02
N GLY A 32 -0.34 -0.07 8.93
CA GLY A 32 -1.62 -0.64 9.33
C GLY A 32 -2.17 -1.62 8.29
N GLU A 33 -1.28 -2.30 7.56
CA GLU A 33 -1.61 -3.39 6.66
C GLU A 33 -1.68 -4.74 7.39
N ASN A 34 -2.53 -5.64 6.89
CA ASN A 34 -2.56 -7.04 7.35
C ASN A 34 -1.57 -7.93 6.60
N LEU A 35 -1.23 -7.57 5.36
CA LEU A 35 -0.36 -8.32 4.47
C LEU A 35 0.78 -7.41 4.02
N THR A 36 1.95 -7.60 4.61
CA THR A 36 3.22 -7.02 4.14
C THR A 36 3.79 -7.96 3.09
N THR A 37 4.04 -7.44 1.89
CA THR A 37 4.44 -8.24 0.71
C THR A 37 5.74 -7.74 0.12
N CYS A 38 6.38 -8.53 -0.75
CA CYS A 38 7.57 -8.14 -1.50
C CYS A 38 7.42 -8.56 -2.97
N GLY A 39 8.03 -7.81 -3.88
CA GLY A 39 8.06 -8.07 -5.32
C GLY A 39 6.78 -7.72 -6.07
N LEU A 40 5.77 -7.15 -5.40
CA LEU A 40 4.48 -6.82 -5.99
C LEU A 40 4.06 -5.40 -5.61
N LEU A 41 4.24 -4.46 -6.55
CA LEU A 41 3.93 -3.05 -6.38
C LEU A 41 2.55 -2.68 -6.94
N GLU A 42 2.02 -1.54 -6.52
CA GLU A 42 0.77 -0.97 -7.03
C GLU A 42 0.80 -0.77 -8.55
N THR A 43 1.97 -0.51 -9.12
CA THR A 43 2.16 -0.32 -10.57
C THR A 43 1.92 -1.57 -11.40
N GLN A 44 1.89 -2.74 -10.77
CA GLN A 44 1.71 -4.05 -11.40
C GLN A 44 0.30 -4.61 -11.21
N LEU A 45 -0.62 -3.82 -10.63
CA LEU A 45 -1.95 -4.27 -10.25
C LEU A 45 -3.06 -3.48 -10.96
N TRP A 46 -4.16 -4.17 -11.20
CA TRP A 46 -5.41 -3.60 -11.71
C TRP A 46 -6.57 -3.93 -10.79
N VAL A 47 -7.57 -3.04 -10.78
CA VAL A 47 -8.85 -3.32 -10.13
C VAL A 47 -9.45 -4.59 -10.75
N GLY A 48 -9.79 -5.55 -9.89
CA GLY A 48 -10.30 -6.86 -10.29
C GLY A 48 -9.25 -7.93 -10.60
N ASP A 49 -7.95 -7.63 -10.54
CA ASP A 49 -6.94 -8.70 -10.52
C ASP A 49 -7.17 -9.60 -9.30
N ARG A 50 -6.96 -10.91 -9.48
CA ARG A 50 -7.05 -11.88 -8.39
C ARG A 50 -5.67 -12.19 -7.86
N ILE A 51 -5.55 -12.28 -6.54
CA ILE A 51 -4.30 -12.59 -5.84
C ILE A 51 -4.52 -13.87 -5.06
N LEU A 52 -3.74 -14.90 -5.40
CA LEU A 52 -3.76 -16.19 -4.73
C LEU A 52 -2.59 -16.24 -3.75
N ILE A 53 -2.90 -16.56 -2.50
CA ILE A 53 -1.93 -16.75 -1.43
C ILE A 53 -2.43 -17.94 -0.62
N GLY A 54 -1.65 -19.02 -0.54
CA GLY A 54 -2.13 -20.26 0.09
C GLY A 54 -3.46 -20.74 -0.49
N ASP A 55 -4.45 -20.98 0.36
CA ASP A 55 -5.80 -21.42 -0.04
C ASP A 55 -6.77 -20.25 -0.33
N VAL A 56 -6.34 -19.02 -0.05
CA VAL A 56 -7.18 -17.83 -0.11
C VAL A 56 -7.05 -17.16 -1.48
N GLU A 57 -8.20 -16.79 -2.05
CA GLU A 57 -8.26 -15.92 -3.22
C GLU A 57 -8.75 -14.55 -2.79
N PHE A 58 -7.97 -13.54 -3.12
CA PHE A 58 -8.31 -12.14 -2.95
C PHE A 58 -8.61 -11.50 -4.30
N ARG A 59 -9.39 -10.43 -4.29
CA ARG A 59 -9.58 -9.53 -5.43
C ARG A 59 -9.10 -8.13 -5.08
N VAL A 60 -8.35 -7.52 -5.99
CA VAL A 60 -7.90 -6.12 -5.86
C VAL A 60 -9.08 -5.18 -6.05
N GLU A 61 -9.34 -4.32 -5.06
CA GLU A 61 -10.49 -3.42 -5.07
C GLU A 61 -10.10 -1.98 -5.42
N SER A 62 -9.10 -1.43 -4.74
CA SER A 62 -8.70 -0.03 -4.94
C SER A 62 -7.35 0.27 -4.24
N PRO A 63 -6.64 1.34 -4.63
CA PRO A 63 -5.53 1.82 -3.83
C PRO A 63 -6.02 2.34 -2.48
N ARG A 64 -5.26 2.07 -1.42
CA ARG A 64 -5.59 2.51 -0.04
C ARG A 64 -5.70 4.03 0.00
N ASN A 65 -6.67 4.53 0.76
CA ASN A 65 -6.74 5.95 1.09
C ASN A 65 -6.04 6.20 2.42
N PRO A 66 -5.19 7.23 2.54
CA PRO A 66 -4.67 7.62 3.85
C PRO A 66 -5.81 8.10 4.75
N CYS A 67 -5.67 7.84 6.05
CA CYS A 67 -6.56 8.36 7.09
C CYS A 67 -5.74 9.14 8.12
N TYR A 68 -6.39 9.96 8.96
CA TYR A 68 -5.67 10.76 9.96
C TYR A 68 -4.82 9.90 10.92
N LYS A 69 -5.22 8.65 11.20
CA LYS A 69 -4.46 7.72 12.05
C LYS A 69 -3.09 7.40 11.46
N PHE A 70 -2.94 7.45 10.13
CA PHE A 70 -1.66 7.24 9.48
C PHE A 70 -0.62 8.31 9.85
N ASN A 71 -1.04 9.57 10.00
CA ASN A 71 -0.16 10.64 10.47
C ASN A 71 0.35 10.37 11.89
N ALA A 72 -0.52 9.86 12.76
CA ALA A 72 -0.15 9.52 14.13
C ALA A 72 0.88 8.37 14.16
N VAL A 73 0.69 7.34 13.33
CA VAL A 73 1.63 6.21 13.25
C VAL A 73 2.97 6.62 12.66
N MET A 74 2.96 7.43 11.60
CA MET A 74 4.21 7.95 11.00
C MET A 74 4.88 9.02 11.85
N GLY A 75 4.14 9.66 12.75
CA GLY A 75 4.65 10.66 13.70
C GLY A 75 4.73 12.08 13.14
N TYR A 76 4.22 12.35 11.93
CA TYR A 76 4.28 13.69 11.33
C TYR A 76 3.04 14.05 10.50
N VAL A 77 2.67 15.34 10.53
CA VAL A 77 1.38 15.87 10.01
C VAL A 77 1.22 15.69 8.50
N ARG A 78 2.32 15.69 7.73
CA ARG A 78 2.29 15.61 6.26
C ARG A 78 2.25 14.18 5.72
N ALA A 79 2.20 13.15 6.56
CA ALA A 79 2.32 11.76 6.10
C ALA A 79 1.21 11.35 5.12
N ALA A 80 -0.04 11.72 5.38
CA ALA A 80 -1.16 11.49 4.47
C ALA A 80 -0.97 12.15 3.11
N LYS A 81 -0.49 13.41 3.09
CA LYS A 81 -0.16 14.12 1.84
C LYS A 81 0.95 13.40 1.09
N HIS A 82 1.99 12.98 1.81
CA HIS A 82 3.10 12.19 1.29
C HIS A 82 2.66 10.86 0.67
N MET A 83 1.66 10.18 1.25
CA MET A 83 1.09 8.94 0.68
C MET A 83 0.41 9.22 -0.66
N ILE A 84 -0.39 10.29 -0.72
CA ILE A 84 -1.10 10.67 -1.96
C ILE A 84 -0.10 11.09 -3.04
N THR A 85 0.89 11.91 -2.68
CA THR A 85 1.84 12.45 -3.65
C THR A 85 2.83 11.39 -4.14
N SER A 86 3.28 10.47 -3.29
CA SER A 86 4.16 9.36 -3.70
C SER A 86 3.39 8.28 -4.44
N GLY A 87 2.14 8.02 -4.08
CA GLY A 87 1.37 6.86 -4.55
C GLY A 87 1.65 5.57 -3.78
N TYR A 88 2.57 5.60 -2.80
CA TYR A 88 2.96 4.45 -1.97
C TYR A 88 1.89 4.20 -0.90
N SER A 89 0.80 3.59 -1.32
CA SER A 89 -0.43 3.47 -0.55
C SER A 89 -0.79 2.02 -0.24
N GLY A 90 -0.31 1.07 -1.03
CA GLY A 90 -0.82 -0.28 -1.08
C GLY A 90 -2.24 -0.34 -1.63
N VAL A 91 -2.87 -1.51 -1.49
CA VAL A 91 -4.21 -1.77 -2.02
C VAL A 91 -5.12 -2.42 -0.98
N TYR A 92 -6.41 -2.12 -1.09
CA TYR A 92 -7.47 -2.89 -0.46
C TYR A 92 -7.80 -4.11 -1.30
N LEU A 93 -8.06 -5.21 -0.59
CA LEU A 93 -8.44 -6.48 -1.15
C LEU A 93 -9.79 -6.90 -0.56
N SER A 94 -10.64 -7.52 -1.36
CA SER A 94 -11.76 -8.33 -0.88
C SER A 94 -11.37 -9.81 -0.91
N VAL A 95 -12.02 -10.64 -0.10
CA VAL A 95 -11.81 -12.10 -0.11
C VAL A 95 -12.85 -12.71 -1.04
N SER A 96 -12.41 -13.28 -2.17
CA SER A 96 -13.29 -13.98 -3.12
C SER A 96 -13.42 -15.47 -2.78
N LYS A 97 -12.40 -16.07 -2.16
CA LYS A 97 -12.43 -17.43 -1.62
C LYS A 97 -11.71 -17.47 -0.28
N THR A 98 -12.39 -17.97 0.76
CA THR A 98 -11.81 -18.15 2.10
C THR A 98 -10.91 -19.37 2.18
N GLY A 99 -10.04 -19.40 3.18
CA GLY A 99 -9.04 -20.45 3.36
C GLY A 99 -7.98 -20.03 4.38
N PHE A 100 -6.84 -20.72 4.37
CA PHE A 100 -5.71 -20.42 5.23
C PHE A 100 -4.51 -19.90 4.43
N ILE A 101 -3.78 -18.99 5.06
CA ILE A 101 -2.49 -18.48 4.57
C ILE A 101 -1.48 -18.51 5.70
N SER A 102 -0.20 -18.54 5.35
CA SER A 102 0.90 -18.46 6.29
C SER A 102 1.97 -17.49 5.80
N ALA A 103 2.76 -16.93 6.72
CA ALA A 103 3.92 -16.12 6.35
C ALA A 103 4.84 -16.91 5.41
N GLY A 104 5.36 -16.24 4.38
CA GLY A 104 6.19 -16.87 3.34
C GLY A 104 5.41 -17.61 2.25
N SER A 105 4.06 -17.65 2.30
CA SER A 105 3.26 -18.20 1.19
C SER A 105 3.52 -17.41 -0.09
N PRO A 106 3.71 -18.08 -1.25
CA PRO A 106 3.92 -17.39 -2.51
C PRO A 106 2.66 -16.60 -2.89
N ILE A 107 2.90 -15.50 -3.60
CA ILE A 107 1.84 -14.63 -4.12
C ILE A 107 1.78 -14.82 -5.63
N GLN A 108 0.61 -15.23 -6.12
CA GLN A 108 0.36 -15.33 -7.56
C GLN A 108 -0.73 -14.34 -7.96
N VAL A 109 -0.45 -13.54 -8.99
CA VAL A 109 -1.43 -12.63 -9.58
C VAL A 109 -2.05 -13.27 -10.82
N ILE A 110 -3.37 -13.39 -10.84
CA ILE A 110 -4.14 -13.77 -12.02
C ILE A 110 -4.82 -12.52 -12.59
N PRO A 111 -4.46 -12.11 -13.82
CA PRO A 111 -5.05 -10.94 -14.46
C PRO A 111 -6.58 -11.00 -14.53
N GLY A 112 -7.23 -9.91 -14.12
CA GLY A 112 -8.65 -9.66 -14.35
C GLY A 112 -8.89 -9.02 -15.73
N ARG A 113 -9.93 -8.18 -15.84
CA ARG A 113 -10.24 -7.45 -17.09
C ARG A 113 -9.26 -6.32 -17.40
N ARG A 114 -8.49 -5.86 -16.41
CA ARG A 114 -7.46 -4.82 -16.52
C ARG A 114 -7.90 -3.53 -17.22
N GLN A 115 -9.12 -3.08 -16.90
CA GLN A 115 -9.67 -1.82 -17.43
C GLN A 115 -9.17 -0.60 -16.66
N GLU A 116 -8.92 -0.75 -15.36
CA GLU A 116 -8.47 0.33 -14.48
C GLU A 116 -7.22 -0.12 -13.72
N SER A 117 -6.06 0.46 -14.06
CA SER A 117 -4.82 0.17 -13.34
C SER A 117 -4.78 0.94 -12.03
N ILE A 118 -4.22 0.32 -10.99
CA ILE A 118 -4.06 0.97 -9.69
C ILE A 118 -3.16 2.20 -9.84
N ASN A 119 -2.12 2.13 -10.69
CA ASN A 119 -1.27 3.28 -10.99
C ASN A 119 -2.05 4.46 -11.60
N ALA A 120 -2.95 4.22 -12.57
CA ALA A 120 -3.73 5.30 -13.17
C ALA A 120 -4.64 5.99 -12.14
N VAL A 121 -5.25 5.22 -11.23
CA VAL A 121 -6.05 5.77 -10.13
C VAL A 121 -5.18 6.62 -9.19
N LEU A 122 -3.97 6.15 -8.87
CA LEU A 122 -3.02 6.89 -8.03
C LEU A 122 -2.54 8.17 -8.70
N ASP A 123 -2.24 8.15 -10.00
CA ASP A 123 -1.84 9.32 -10.76
C ASP A 123 -2.95 10.38 -10.81
N LEU A 124 -4.21 9.96 -10.93
CA LEU A 124 -5.36 10.86 -10.85
C LEU A 124 -5.52 11.47 -9.45
N ARG A 125 -5.29 10.70 -8.37
CA ARG A 125 -5.31 11.24 -7.00
C ARG A 125 -4.18 12.26 -6.80
N ARG A 126 -2.98 11.94 -7.29
CA ARG A 126 -1.80 12.80 -7.23
C ARG A 126 -2.00 14.10 -8.00
N SER A 127 -2.62 14.06 -9.19
CA SER A 127 -2.91 15.27 -9.96
C SER A 127 -3.87 16.18 -9.20
N ARG A 128 -4.95 15.64 -8.63
CA ARG A 128 -5.92 16.43 -7.83
C ARG A 128 -5.29 17.07 -6.60
N ALA A 129 -4.49 16.32 -5.84
CA ALA A 129 -3.83 16.83 -4.63
C ALA A 129 -2.78 17.93 -4.88
N ARG A 130 -2.27 18.05 -6.12
CA ARG A 130 -1.39 19.16 -6.53
C ARG A 130 -2.16 20.44 -6.88
N HIS A 131 -3.45 20.34 -7.15
CA HIS A 131 -4.32 21.47 -7.51
C HIS A 131 -5.22 21.92 -6.35
N GLU A 132 -5.12 21.30 -5.17
CA GLU A 132 -5.72 21.81 -3.94
C GLU A 132 -4.86 22.97 -3.40
N PRO A 133 -5.46 24.16 -3.14
CA PRO A 133 -4.75 25.37 -2.72
C PRO A 133 -4.10 25.25 -1.34
#